data_AF-A0A0Q6SAS5-F1
#
_entry.id   AF-A0A0Q6SAS5-F1
#
_cell.length_a   1.000
_cell.length_b   1.000
_cell.length_c   1.000
_cell.angle_alpha   90.00
_cell.angle_beta   90.00
_cell.angle_gamma   90.00
#
_symmetry.space_group_name_H-M   'P 1'
#
loop_
_entity.id
_entity.type
_entity.pdbx_description
1 polymer ?
#
loop_
_entity_poly.entity_id
_entity_poly.type
_entity_poly.pdbx_seq_one_letter_code
_entity_poly.pdbx_strand_id
1 'polypeptide(L)'
;MGCSHEGASWHAGVLSQSQISEALEEDVETLSELLAYPAFNQFARQEHEGSTRCLTLSAAMRANLAIAHALWRQAKLSSDVAAQVVSSCPQIGASVAAITDFEHNQSPGLASHYHERPDPFRLFDPVADEMLPLQVTDEYLDLVDDRFLLWRRPEVEPVVTAANLHARSRRVASDPHDCVARQELLQQLAGLNRSVCHDRVWLGRVADGTFLPQAHDNGKDDRLPSSVFERPSSAASTLEMNYRTKISVNISLAARIMKRRALGLRVRSANAPRPW
;
A
#
# COMPACT_ATOMS: atom_id res chain seq x y z
N MET A 1 28.82 6.55 19.42
CA MET A 1 27.49 6.89 18.90
C MET A 1 27.29 6.08 17.64
N GLY A 2 26.60 4.96 17.76
CA GLY A 2 26.44 3.97 16.69
C GLY A 2 25.31 3.01 17.03
N CYS A 3 24.74 2.40 16.00
CA CYS A 3 23.51 1.60 15.96
C CYS A 3 22.24 2.43 15.78
N SER A 4 22.06 2.92 14.55
CA SER A 4 20.75 3.23 13.98
C SER A 4 19.89 1.95 14.02
N HIS A 5 18.80 1.95 14.77
CA HIS A 5 17.78 0.91 14.65
C HIS A 5 17.07 1.13 13.30
N GLU A 6 17.35 0.27 12.32
CA GLU A 6 16.81 0.36 10.95
C GLU A 6 15.27 0.48 10.92
N GLY A 7 14.56 -0.17 11.84
CA GLY A 7 13.09 -0.07 11.97
C GLY A 7 12.54 1.21 12.61
N ALA A 8 13.35 2.01 13.32
CA ALA A 8 12.89 3.26 13.94
C ALA A 8 12.68 4.40 12.91
N SER A 9 13.37 4.31 11.77
CA SER A 9 13.34 5.33 10.70
C SER A 9 11.99 5.43 10.00
N TRP A 10 11.32 4.30 9.76
CA TRP A 10 10.04 4.26 9.04
C TRP A 10 8.94 5.04 9.78
N HIS A 11 8.76 4.76 11.07
CA HIS A 11 7.74 5.42 11.89
C HIS A 11 8.10 6.89 12.21
N ALA A 12 9.40 7.19 12.35
CA ALA A 12 9.86 8.58 12.44
C ALA A 12 9.60 9.39 11.16
N GLY A 13 9.38 8.71 10.03
CA GLY A 13 9.13 9.33 8.74
C GLY A 13 10.34 10.02 8.13
N VAL A 14 11.54 9.83 8.69
CA VAL A 14 12.78 10.36 8.14
C VAL A 14 13.53 9.22 7.48
N LEU A 15 13.57 9.23 6.15
CA LEU A 15 14.20 8.19 5.32
C LEU A 15 15.30 8.81 4.44
N SER A 16 16.48 8.22 4.46
CA SER A 16 17.53 8.58 3.50
C SER A 16 17.18 8.06 2.10
N GLN A 17 17.74 8.68 1.06
CA GLN A 17 17.57 8.19 -0.30
C GLN A 17 18.05 6.73 -0.48
N SER A 18 19.11 6.33 0.22
CA SER A 18 19.59 4.94 0.22
C SER A 18 18.59 3.98 0.85
N GLN A 19 17.96 4.35 1.98
CA GLN A 19 16.91 3.54 2.61
C GLN A 19 15.68 3.39 1.71
N ILE A 20 15.30 4.45 1.00
CA ILE A 20 14.18 4.39 0.05
C ILE A 20 14.53 3.51 -1.15
N SER A 21 15.74 3.65 -1.69
CA SER A 21 16.27 2.83 -2.78
C SER A 21 16.26 1.35 -2.42
N GLU A 22 16.75 0.99 -1.24
CA GLU A 22 16.71 -0.38 -0.73
C GLU A 22 15.27 -0.87 -0.52
N ALA A 23 14.41 -0.05 0.07
CA ALA A 23 13.00 -0.39 0.31
C ALA A 23 12.21 -0.63 -0.99
N LEU A 24 12.54 0.07 -2.07
CA LEU A 24 11.88 -0.07 -3.36
C LEU A 24 12.58 -1.08 -4.29
N GLU A 25 13.74 -1.61 -3.90
CA GLU A 25 14.65 -2.38 -4.77
C GLU A 25 14.96 -1.64 -6.08
N GLU A 26 15.29 -0.37 -5.95
CA GLU A 26 15.58 0.50 -7.08
C GLU A 26 16.96 1.13 -6.94
N ASP A 27 17.65 1.35 -8.05
CA ASP A 27 18.94 2.05 -8.02
C ASP A 27 18.76 3.53 -7.59
N VAL A 28 19.75 4.06 -6.86
CA VAL A 28 19.71 5.42 -6.30
C VAL A 28 19.62 6.49 -7.39
N GLU A 29 20.36 6.34 -8.48
CA GLU A 29 20.35 7.30 -9.60
C GLU A 29 19.01 7.23 -10.30
N THR A 30 18.52 6.02 -10.55
CA THR A 30 17.24 5.82 -11.24
C THR A 30 16.08 6.39 -10.41
N LEU A 31 16.02 6.07 -9.12
CA LEU A 31 15.02 6.59 -8.20
C LEU A 31 15.06 8.12 -8.05
N SER A 32 16.20 8.75 -8.34
CA SER A 32 16.34 10.21 -8.24
C SER A 32 15.37 10.95 -9.16
N GLU A 33 15.00 10.37 -10.31
CA GLU A 33 14.02 10.93 -11.23
C GLU A 33 12.65 11.09 -10.55
N LEU A 34 12.14 10.01 -9.95
CA LEU A 34 10.87 10.03 -9.22
C LEU A 34 10.92 10.98 -8.00
N LEU A 35 12.02 10.96 -7.25
CA LEU A 35 12.20 11.80 -6.06
C LEU A 35 12.48 13.27 -6.38
N ALA A 36 12.84 13.61 -7.61
CA ALA A 36 13.01 14.99 -8.05
C ALA A 36 11.65 15.67 -8.32
N TYR A 37 10.59 14.90 -8.52
CA TYR A 37 9.26 15.44 -8.76
C TYR A 37 8.78 16.31 -7.58
N PRO A 38 8.16 17.49 -7.82
CA PRO A 38 7.81 18.44 -6.77
C PRO A 38 7.01 17.85 -5.60
N ALA A 39 6.11 16.89 -5.89
CA ALA A 39 5.30 16.23 -4.87
C ALA A 39 6.14 15.53 -3.79
N PHE A 40 7.35 15.04 -4.13
CA PHE A 40 8.26 14.40 -3.18
C PHE A 40 9.42 15.30 -2.77
N ASN A 41 9.99 16.06 -3.71
CA ASN A 41 11.17 16.87 -3.47
C ASN A 41 10.95 17.98 -2.43
N GLN A 42 9.72 18.48 -2.29
CA GLN A 42 9.37 19.45 -1.24
C GLN A 42 9.63 18.94 0.19
N PHE A 43 9.75 17.61 0.37
CA PHE A 43 10.03 16.98 1.65
C PHE A 43 11.52 16.66 1.87
N ALA A 44 12.37 16.98 0.89
CA ALA A 44 13.80 16.74 0.97
C ALA A 44 14.47 17.75 1.92
N ARG A 45 15.37 17.23 2.75
CA ARG A 45 16.32 18.01 3.56
C ARG A 45 17.72 17.65 3.11
N GLN A 46 18.52 18.65 2.80
CA GLN A 46 19.97 18.51 2.70
C GLN A 46 20.58 18.98 4.01
N GLU A 47 21.16 18.06 4.76
CA GLU A 47 21.80 18.36 6.03
C GLU A 47 23.29 18.70 5.81
N HIS A 48 23.62 19.66 4.93
CA HIS A 48 24.98 20.17 4.58
C HIS A 48 25.66 19.52 3.35
N GLU A 49 26.67 20.20 2.79
CA GLU A 49 27.52 19.69 1.70
C GLU A 49 28.16 18.35 2.09
N GLY A 50 27.92 17.32 1.28
CA GLY A 50 28.39 15.95 1.54
C GLY A 50 27.43 15.09 2.38
N SER A 51 26.31 15.62 2.86
CA SER A 51 25.29 14.84 3.58
C SER A 51 24.40 14.01 2.64
N THR A 52 23.94 12.86 3.15
CA THR A 52 22.95 12.03 2.46
C THR A 52 21.62 12.77 2.39
N ARG A 53 21.03 12.86 1.19
CA ARG A 53 19.69 13.43 1.00
C ARG A 53 18.66 12.61 1.80
N CYS A 54 17.94 13.28 2.69
CA CYS A 54 16.89 12.67 3.52
C CYS A 54 15.54 13.28 3.18
N LEU A 55 14.46 12.49 3.27
CA LEU A 55 13.10 12.95 3.08
C LEU A 55 12.32 12.78 4.38
N THR A 56 11.56 13.82 4.76
CA THR A 56 10.62 13.75 5.88
C THR A 56 9.21 13.49 5.34
N LEU A 57 8.82 12.22 5.26
CA LEU A 57 7.58 11.74 4.65
C LEU A 57 6.56 11.35 5.74
N SER A 58 5.34 11.89 5.63
CA SER A 58 4.20 11.38 6.40
C SER A 58 3.83 9.95 5.99
N ALA A 59 2.99 9.26 6.77
CA ALA A 59 2.50 7.92 6.45
C ALA A 59 1.83 7.86 5.06
N ALA A 60 0.95 8.83 4.76
CA ALA A 60 0.32 8.95 3.45
C ALA A 60 1.33 9.19 2.33
N MET A 61 2.41 9.96 2.59
CA MET A 61 3.44 10.20 1.59
C MET A 61 4.34 9.00 1.34
N ARG A 62 4.64 8.20 2.36
CA ARG A 62 5.34 6.91 2.17
C ARG A 62 4.50 5.96 1.33
N ALA A 63 3.19 5.88 1.60
CA ALA A 63 2.27 5.12 0.76
C ALA A 63 2.24 5.66 -0.68
N ASN A 64 2.09 6.97 -0.88
CA ASN A 64 2.11 7.59 -2.21
C ASN A 64 3.42 7.31 -2.97
N LEU A 65 4.56 7.29 -2.30
CA LEU A 65 5.84 6.96 -2.91
C LEU A 65 5.87 5.50 -3.40
N ALA A 66 5.43 4.55 -2.58
CA ALA A 66 5.31 3.15 -2.99
C ALA A 66 4.34 2.96 -4.17
N ILE A 67 3.22 3.70 -4.17
CA ILE A 67 2.21 3.65 -5.23
C ILE A 67 2.77 4.23 -6.53
N ALA A 68 3.39 5.41 -6.48
CA ALA A 68 4.01 6.02 -7.65
C ALA A 68 5.11 5.12 -8.23
N HIS A 69 5.93 4.51 -7.38
CA HIS A 69 6.93 3.54 -7.83
C HIS A 69 6.30 2.31 -8.50
N ALA A 70 5.23 1.75 -7.92
CA ALA A 70 4.52 0.62 -8.52
C ALA A 70 3.87 0.98 -9.86
N LEU A 71 3.29 2.17 -9.98
CA LEU A 71 2.73 2.68 -11.24
C LEU A 71 3.83 2.87 -12.30
N TRP A 72 4.97 3.41 -11.91
CA TRP A 72 6.13 3.57 -12.80
C TRP A 72 6.66 2.21 -13.29
N ARG A 73 6.88 1.25 -12.38
CA ARG A 73 7.54 -0.02 -12.71
C ARG A 73 6.62 -1.11 -13.21
N GLN A 74 5.49 -1.30 -12.55
CA GLN A 74 4.55 -2.39 -12.88
C GLN A 74 3.62 -1.98 -14.01
N ALA A 75 3.12 -0.74 -14.02
CA ALA A 75 2.28 -0.21 -15.09
C ALA A 75 3.05 0.48 -16.22
N LYS A 76 4.39 0.58 -16.11
CA LYS A 76 5.29 1.14 -17.14
C LYS A 76 4.93 2.59 -17.54
N LEU A 77 4.36 3.34 -16.60
CA LEU A 77 4.09 4.77 -16.78
C LEU A 77 5.38 5.57 -16.69
N SER A 78 5.41 6.82 -17.17
CA SER A 78 6.54 7.70 -16.83
C SER A 78 6.52 8.04 -15.34
N SER A 79 7.71 8.31 -14.78
CA SER A 79 7.89 8.76 -13.40
C SER A 79 7.00 9.99 -13.10
N ASP A 80 6.96 10.95 -14.03
CA ASP A 80 6.13 12.16 -13.97
C ASP A 80 4.65 11.85 -13.87
N VAL A 81 4.12 10.98 -14.73
CA VAL A 81 2.69 10.60 -14.71
C VAL A 81 2.36 9.86 -13.42
N ALA A 82 3.21 8.94 -12.99
CA ALA A 82 3.01 8.19 -11.75
C ALA A 82 2.97 9.12 -10.52
N ALA A 83 3.85 10.12 -10.47
CA ALA A 83 3.88 11.13 -9.41
C ALA A 83 2.66 12.07 -9.47
N GLN A 84 2.23 12.47 -10.68
CA GLN A 84 1.03 13.29 -10.87
C GLN A 84 -0.23 12.59 -10.32
N VAL A 85 -0.42 11.31 -10.63
CA VAL A 85 -1.57 10.52 -10.15
C VAL A 85 -1.70 10.59 -8.63
N VAL A 86 -0.64 10.27 -7.89
CA VAL A 86 -0.68 10.27 -6.42
C VAL A 86 -0.77 11.68 -5.82
N SER A 87 -0.22 12.69 -6.50
CA SER A 87 -0.30 14.08 -6.05
C SER A 87 -1.70 14.69 -6.23
N SER A 88 -2.40 14.30 -7.30
CA SER A 88 -3.75 14.76 -7.62
C SER A 88 -4.83 13.96 -6.89
N CYS A 89 -4.48 12.79 -6.35
CA CYS A 89 -5.40 11.92 -5.60
C CYS A 89 -4.84 11.56 -4.22
N PRO A 90 -4.58 12.54 -3.33
CA PRO A 90 -3.94 12.31 -2.02
C PRO A 90 -4.73 11.36 -1.10
N GLN A 91 -6.04 11.22 -1.31
CA GLN A 91 -6.91 10.29 -0.58
C GLN A 91 -6.48 8.83 -0.72
N ILE A 92 -5.79 8.46 -1.82
CA ILE A 92 -5.33 7.09 -2.06
C ILE A 92 -4.23 6.74 -1.04
N GLY A 93 -3.20 7.59 -0.94
CA GLY A 93 -2.12 7.40 0.03
C GLY A 93 -2.62 7.36 1.46
N ALA A 94 -3.58 8.22 1.83
CA ALA A 94 -4.20 8.21 3.15
C ALA A 94 -4.97 6.90 3.42
N SER A 95 -5.73 6.41 2.44
CA SER A 95 -6.50 5.16 2.54
C SER A 95 -5.58 3.95 2.74
N VAL A 96 -4.51 3.85 1.95
CA VAL A 96 -3.53 2.77 2.07
C VAL A 96 -2.76 2.87 3.40
N ALA A 97 -2.30 4.06 3.77
CA ALA A 97 -1.57 4.30 5.02
C ALA A 97 -2.37 3.92 6.27
N ALA A 98 -3.70 4.04 6.26
CA ALA A 98 -4.56 3.65 7.38
C ALA A 98 -4.46 2.16 7.74
N ILE A 99 -4.00 1.30 6.81
CA ILE A 99 -3.71 -0.12 7.07
C ILE A 99 -2.21 -0.34 7.26
N THR A 100 -1.38 0.18 6.34
CA THR A 100 0.05 -0.15 6.33
C THR A 100 0.82 0.51 7.47
N ASP A 101 0.39 1.69 7.90
CA ASP A 101 0.97 2.47 8.99
C ASP A 101 0.07 2.53 10.21
N PHE A 102 -0.64 1.44 10.48
CA PHE A 102 -1.46 1.31 11.66
C PHE A 102 -0.65 1.56 12.94
N GLU A 103 -1.02 2.61 13.65
CA GLU A 103 -0.59 2.92 15.00
C GLU A 103 -1.82 2.99 15.88
N HIS A 104 -1.97 2.05 16.82
CA HIS A 104 -3.05 2.15 17.80
C HIS A 104 -2.81 3.40 18.65
N ASN A 105 -3.69 4.41 18.52
CA ASN A 105 -3.66 5.62 19.34
C ASN A 105 -3.63 5.21 20.82
N GLN A 106 -2.50 5.44 21.48
CA GLN A 106 -2.45 5.36 22.93
C GLN A 106 -3.30 6.50 23.49
N SER A 107 -4.15 6.18 24.46
CA SER A 107 -4.60 7.18 25.41
C SER A 107 -3.36 7.88 26.00
N PRO A 108 -3.36 9.21 26.14
CA PRO A 108 -2.20 9.95 26.63
C PRO A 108 -1.92 9.54 28.08
N GLY A 109 -0.80 8.86 28.34
CA GLY A 109 -0.39 8.54 29.71
C GLY A 109 0.52 7.33 29.94
N LEU A 110 0.73 6.44 28.95
CA LEU A 110 1.57 5.25 29.14
C LEU A 110 2.74 5.23 28.14
N ALA A 111 3.68 6.15 28.36
CA ALA A 111 5.02 6.03 27.80
C ALA A 111 5.81 5.03 28.66
N SER A 112 5.88 3.76 28.26
CA SER A 112 7.01 2.92 28.70
C SER A 112 7.29 1.77 27.72
N HIS A 113 8.58 1.70 27.39
CA HIS A 113 9.33 0.60 26.79
C HIS A 113 8.96 0.11 25.38
N TYR A 114 9.96 0.22 24.49
CA TYR A 114 10.06 -0.41 23.19
C TYR A 114 9.62 -1.89 23.23
N HIS A 115 8.36 -2.14 22.92
CA HIS A 115 7.89 -3.39 22.38
C HIS A 115 6.97 -3.05 21.22
N GLU A 116 7.40 -3.50 20.05
CA GLU A 116 6.66 -3.60 18.79
C GLU A 116 5.16 -3.55 19.02
N ARG A 117 4.53 -2.44 18.61
CA ARG A 117 3.08 -2.38 18.53
C ARG A 117 2.68 -3.50 17.54
N PRO A 118 1.90 -4.50 17.97
CA PRO A 118 1.66 -5.66 17.15
C PRO A 118 0.83 -5.24 15.96
N ASP A 119 1.41 -5.39 14.77
CA ASP A 119 0.70 -5.36 13.52
C ASP A 119 -0.41 -6.43 13.59
N PRO A 120 -1.68 -6.02 13.72
CA PRO A 120 -2.76 -6.96 13.99
C PRO A 120 -2.99 -7.88 12.80
N PHE A 121 -2.68 -7.40 11.60
CA PHE A 121 -2.80 -8.16 10.36
C PHE A 121 -1.59 -9.09 10.13
N ARG A 122 -0.56 -8.99 10.98
CA ARG A 122 0.71 -9.73 10.88
C ARG A 122 1.39 -9.59 9.51
N LEU A 123 1.07 -8.55 8.75
CA LEU A 123 1.72 -8.15 7.50
C LEU A 123 3.23 -7.97 7.62
N PHE A 124 3.71 -7.56 8.79
CA PHE A 124 5.11 -7.25 9.11
C PHE A 124 5.72 -8.26 10.11
N ASP A 125 5.07 -9.41 10.32
CA ASP A 125 5.67 -10.52 11.06
C ASP A 125 6.81 -11.13 10.22
N PRO A 126 7.96 -11.50 10.81
CA PRO A 126 9.06 -12.14 10.08
C PRO A 126 8.65 -13.37 9.26
N VAL A 127 7.64 -14.13 9.71
CA VAL A 127 7.15 -15.32 8.99
C VAL A 127 6.04 -15.03 7.98
N ALA A 128 5.53 -13.80 7.91
CA ALA A 128 4.44 -13.47 6.99
C ALA A 128 4.93 -13.43 5.53
N ASP A 129 4.13 -14.04 4.65
CA ASP A 129 4.36 -14.00 3.21
C ASP A 129 3.63 -12.78 2.64
N GLU A 130 4.40 -11.73 2.38
CA GLU A 130 3.91 -10.48 1.82
C GLU A 130 3.16 -10.64 0.50
N MET A 131 3.52 -11.65 -0.28
CA MET A 131 2.99 -11.82 -1.63
C MET A 131 1.50 -12.18 -1.68
N LEU A 132 0.85 -12.35 -0.53
CA LEU A 132 -0.57 -12.70 -0.46
C LEU A 132 -1.43 -11.42 -0.36
N PRO A 133 -2.23 -11.13 -1.41
CA PRO A 133 -3.23 -10.08 -1.34
C PRO A 133 -4.22 -10.38 -0.21
N LEU A 134 -4.54 -9.36 0.57
CA LEU A 134 -5.61 -9.42 1.56
C LEU A 134 -6.82 -8.73 0.96
N GLN A 135 -7.70 -9.51 0.32
CA GLN A 135 -8.80 -8.98 -0.50
C GLN A 135 -9.68 -7.96 0.24
N VAL A 136 -9.87 -8.12 1.55
CA VAL A 136 -10.71 -7.20 2.35
C VAL A 136 -10.05 -5.83 2.58
N THR A 137 -8.72 -5.77 2.61
CA THR A 137 -7.98 -4.55 2.99
C THR A 137 -7.19 -3.92 1.85
N ASP A 138 -7.01 -4.66 0.76
CA ASP A 138 -6.27 -4.20 -0.39
C ASP A 138 -7.09 -3.30 -1.29
N GLU A 139 -6.42 -2.29 -1.84
CA GLU A 139 -6.93 -1.43 -2.89
C GLU A 139 -6.12 -1.66 -4.16
N TYR A 140 -6.75 -1.45 -5.32
CA TYR A 140 -6.12 -1.68 -6.63
C TYR A 140 -6.29 -0.46 -7.52
N LEU A 141 -5.28 -0.17 -8.33
CA LEU A 141 -5.39 0.75 -9.46
C LEU A 141 -5.40 -0.04 -10.75
N ASP A 142 -6.47 0.09 -11.51
CA ASP A 142 -6.54 -0.39 -12.88
C ASP A 142 -6.25 0.75 -13.85
N LEU A 143 -5.33 0.47 -14.78
CA LEU A 143 -5.07 1.28 -15.96
C LEU A 143 -5.70 0.60 -17.17
N VAL A 144 -6.62 1.28 -17.84
CA VAL A 144 -7.34 0.77 -19.02
C VAL A 144 -7.41 1.84 -20.10
N ASP A 145 -6.59 1.75 -21.15
CA ASP A 145 -6.51 2.77 -22.21
C ASP A 145 -6.31 4.19 -21.65
N ASP A 146 -5.24 4.39 -20.88
CA ASP A 146 -4.89 5.65 -20.22
C ASP A 146 -5.87 6.14 -19.13
N ARG A 147 -6.86 5.32 -18.77
CA ARG A 147 -7.87 5.62 -17.75
C ARG A 147 -7.53 4.95 -16.42
N PHE A 148 -7.57 5.70 -15.31
CA PHE A 148 -7.27 5.22 -13.97
C PHE A 148 -8.54 4.98 -13.15
N LEU A 149 -8.72 3.74 -12.71
CA LEU A 149 -9.81 3.31 -11.84
C LEU A 149 -9.25 2.82 -10.52
N LEU A 150 -9.76 3.35 -9.42
CA LEU A 150 -9.49 2.83 -8.08
C LEU A 150 -10.56 1.81 -7.71
N TRP A 151 -10.13 0.61 -7.38
CA TRP A 151 -10.93 -0.38 -6.67
C TRP A 151 -10.65 -0.22 -5.19
N ARG A 152 -11.55 0.50 -4.53
CA ARG A 152 -11.49 0.73 -3.10
C ARG A 152 -12.04 -0.48 -2.37
N ARG A 153 -11.35 -0.89 -1.31
CA ARG A 153 -11.90 -1.86 -0.37
C ARG A 153 -13.26 -1.37 0.17
N PRO A 154 -14.19 -2.27 0.54
CA PRO A 154 -15.40 -1.87 1.23
C PRO A 154 -15.09 -1.06 2.50
N GLU A 155 -16.05 -0.26 2.97
CA GLU A 155 -15.95 0.47 4.23
C GLU A 155 -15.75 -0.50 5.41
N VAL A 156 -14.49 -0.81 5.66
CA VAL A 156 -14.03 -1.56 6.81
C VAL A 156 -13.22 -0.57 7.62
N GLU A 157 -13.67 -0.24 8.83
CA GLU A 157 -12.91 0.59 9.74
C GLU A 157 -11.59 -0.11 10.08
N PRO A 158 -10.45 0.34 9.52
CA PRO A 158 -9.16 -0.36 9.67
C PRO A 158 -8.80 -0.51 11.13
N VAL A 159 -9.03 0.55 11.90
CA VAL A 159 -8.68 0.66 13.32
C VAL A 159 -9.51 -0.28 14.18
N VAL A 160 -10.82 -0.36 13.95
CA VAL A 160 -11.70 -1.28 14.70
C VAL A 160 -11.38 -2.74 14.37
N THR A 161 -11.16 -3.03 13.09
CA THR A 161 -10.79 -4.39 12.65
C THR A 161 -9.47 -4.83 13.26
N ALA A 162 -8.46 -3.95 13.18
CA ALA A 162 -7.15 -4.10 13.79
C ALA A 162 -7.23 -4.32 15.31
N ALA A 163 -7.97 -3.47 16.03
CA ALA A 163 -8.13 -3.58 17.48
C ALA A 163 -8.81 -4.89 17.91
N ASN A 164 -9.87 -5.30 17.20
CA ASN A 164 -10.56 -6.56 17.46
C ASN A 164 -9.64 -7.77 17.23
N LEU A 165 -8.88 -7.75 16.14
CA LEU A 165 -7.96 -8.83 15.80
C LEU A 165 -6.82 -8.93 16.83
N HIS A 166 -6.28 -7.79 17.24
CA HIS A 166 -5.27 -7.72 18.29
C HIS A 166 -5.78 -8.28 19.63
N ALA A 167 -6.98 -7.87 20.06
CA ALA A 167 -7.59 -8.33 21.31
C ALA A 167 -7.77 -9.86 21.31
N ARG A 168 -8.26 -10.43 20.21
CA ARG A 168 -8.43 -11.88 20.05
C ARG A 168 -7.08 -12.61 20.00
N SER A 169 -6.09 -12.07 19.30
CA SER A 169 -4.75 -12.64 19.26
C SER A 169 -4.13 -12.71 20.66
N ARG A 170 -4.29 -11.67 21.49
CA ARG A 170 -3.80 -11.68 22.87
C ARG A 170 -4.51 -12.72 23.73
N ARG A 171 -5.82 -12.87 23.58
CA ARG A 171 -6.61 -13.88 24.31
C ARG A 171 -6.12 -15.29 24.01
N VAL A 172 -5.89 -15.62 22.74
CA VAL A 172 -5.33 -16.92 22.33
C VAL A 172 -3.91 -17.12 22.84
N ALA A 173 -3.09 -16.06 22.88
CA ALA A 173 -1.73 -16.15 23.43
C ALA A 173 -1.72 -16.39 24.94
N SER A 174 -2.66 -15.78 25.69
CA SER A 174 -2.78 -15.96 27.14
C SER A 174 -3.34 -17.32 27.55
N ASP A 175 -4.21 -17.91 26.73
CA ASP A 175 -4.72 -19.27 26.91
C ASP A 175 -4.75 -20.03 25.58
N PRO A 176 -3.68 -20.75 25.23
CA PRO A 176 -3.58 -21.52 23.99
C PRO A 176 -4.61 -22.67 23.88
N HIS A 177 -5.23 -23.06 25.00
CA HIS A 177 -6.21 -24.14 25.06
C HIS A 177 -7.66 -23.64 24.98
N ASP A 178 -7.90 -22.31 25.01
CA ASP A 178 -9.21 -21.71 24.75
C ASP A 178 -9.61 -21.93 23.27
N CYS A 179 -10.29 -23.06 23.03
CA CYS A 179 -10.74 -23.48 21.70
C CYS A 179 -11.72 -22.47 21.08
N VAL A 180 -12.50 -21.77 21.90
CA VAL A 180 -13.47 -20.77 21.44
C VAL A 180 -12.73 -19.53 20.94
N ALA A 181 -11.79 -18.99 21.74
CA ALA A 181 -10.98 -17.85 21.32
C ALA A 181 -10.16 -18.15 20.06
N ARG A 182 -9.63 -19.38 19.94
CA ARG A 182 -8.89 -19.81 18.75
C ARG A 182 -9.81 -19.87 17.52
N GLN A 183 -11.01 -20.44 17.66
CA GLN A 183 -11.99 -20.48 16.57
C GLN A 183 -12.43 -19.07 16.14
N GLU A 184 -12.69 -18.19 17.10
CA GLU A 184 -13.04 -16.79 16.87
C GLU A 184 -11.95 -16.00 16.14
N LEU A 185 -10.68 -16.24 16.50
CA LEU A 185 -9.52 -15.65 15.82
C LEU A 185 -9.39 -16.18 14.39
N LEU A 186 -9.49 -17.50 14.20
CA LEU A 186 -9.41 -18.13 12.88
C LEU A 186 -10.55 -17.70 11.96
N GLN A 187 -11.77 -17.57 12.47
CA GLN A 187 -12.92 -17.07 11.70
C GLN A 187 -12.70 -15.63 11.23
N GLN A 188 -12.14 -14.77 12.09
CA GLN A 188 -11.85 -13.39 11.71
C GLN A 188 -10.72 -13.33 10.67
N LEU A 189 -9.64 -14.10 10.85
CA LEU A 189 -8.55 -14.20 9.87
C LEU A 189 -9.03 -14.75 8.52
N ALA A 190 -9.89 -15.77 8.54
CA ALA A 190 -10.53 -16.29 7.33
C ALA A 190 -11.41 -15.23 6.66
N GLY A 191 -12.06 -14.38 7.45
CA GLY A 191 -12.82 -13.22 6.99
C GLY A 191 -11.99 -12.26 6.13
N LEU A 192 -10.75 -11.97 6.53
CA LEU A 192 -9.83 -11.05 5.81
C LEU A 192 -9.47 -11.52 4.40
N ASN A 193 -9.56 -12.82 4.14
CA ASN A 193 -9.27 -13.43 2.84
C ASN A 193 -10.53 -13.74 2.01
N ARG A 194 -11.72 -13.34 2.47
CA ARG A 194 -12.95 -13.53 1.68
C ARG A 194 -13.00 -12.54 0.51
N SER A 195 -13.61 -13.00 -0.57
CA SER A 195 -13.98 -12.13 -1.69
C SER A 195 -14.89 -11.00 -1.21
N VAL A 196 -14.50 -9.77 -1.47
CA VAL A 196 -15.29 -8.57 -1.17
C VAL A 196 -15.71 -7.82 -2.43
N CYS A 197 -16.87 -7.18 -2.35
CA CYS A 197 -17.28 -6.20 -3.35
C CYS A 197 -16.48 -4.93 -3.10
N HIS A 198 -15.58 -4.59 -4.03
CA HIS A 198 -14.86 -3.33 -4.02
C HIS A 198 -15.74 -2.23 -4.61
N ASP A 199 -15.67 -1.05 -4.03
CA ASP A 199 -16.25 0.14 -4.64
C ASP A 199 -15.32 0.65 -5.74
N ARG A 200 -15.90 1.11 -6.84
CA ARG A 200 -15.11 1.65 -7.94
C ARG A 200 -15.20 3.16 -7.98
N VAL A 201 -14.04 3.80 -8.02
CA VAL A 201 -13.89 5.24 -8.15
C VAL A 201 -13.12 5.55 -9.43
N TRP A 202 -13.70 6.39 -10.29
CA TRP A 202 -12.99 6.95 -11.43
C TRP A 202 -12.02 8.03 -10.93
N LEU A 203 -10.74 7.94 -11.29
CA LEU A 203 -9.75 8.90 -10.81
C LEU A 203 -9.42 9.97 -11.84
N GLY A 204 -9.44 9.62 -13.12
CA GLY A 204 -8.99 10.49 -14.20
C GLY A 204 -8.26 9.72 -15.28
N ARG A 205 -7.76 10.45 -16.28
CA ARG A 205 -7.07 9.86 -17.45
C ARG A 205 -5.75 10.56 -17.72
N VAL A 206 -4.86 9.89 -18.44
CA VAL A 206 -3.69 10.53 -19.03
C VAL A 206 -4.04 11.02 -20.43
N ALA A 207 -3.63 12.24 -20.74
CA ALA A 207 -3.66 12.80 -22.08
C ALA A 207 -2.38 13.61 -22.28
N ASP A 208 -1.70 13.41 -23.41
CA ASP A 208 -0.47 14.13 -23.76
C ASP A 208 0.59 14.15 -22.64
N GLY A 209 0.79 13.00 -21.97
CA GLY A 209 1.75 12.85 -20.88
C GLY A 209 1.36 13.53 -19.55
N THR A 210 0.14 14.04 -19.45
CA THR A 210 -0.38 14.73 -18.26
C THR A 210 -1.57 13.96 -17.67
N PHE A 211 -1.57 13.77 -16.36
CA PHE A 211 -2.73 13.21 -15.66
C PHE A 211 -3.79 14.29 -15.45
N LEU A 212 -5.00 14.02 -15.95
CA LEU A 212 -6.17 14.86 -15.82
C LEU A 212 -7.12 14.20 -14.81
N PRO A 213 -7.16 14.67 -13.55
CA PRO A 213 -8.05 14.12 -12.55
C PRO A 213 -9.52 14.33 -12.95
N GLN A 214 -10.39 13.41 -12.54
CA GLN A 214 -11.83 13.59 -12.69
C GLN A 214 -12.26 14.86 -11.93
N ALA A 215 -13.02 15.74 -12.59
CA ALA A 215 -13.65 16.86 -11.93
C ALA A 215 -14.61 16.36 -10.84
N HIS A 216 -14.56 16.96 -9.65
CA HIS A 216 -15.35 16.55 -8.48
C HIS A 216 -16.88 16.56 -8.68
N ASP A 217 -17.40 17.20 -9.74
CA ASP A 217 -18.84 17.51 -9.90
C ASP A 217 -19.66 16.64 -10.87
N ASN A 218 -19.07 15.71 -11.63
CA ASN A 218 -19.85 14.89 -12.58
C ASN A 218 -20.04 13.46 -12.09
N GLY A 219 -21.03 13.29 -11.19
CA GLY A 219 -21.48 12.00 -10.63
C GLY A 219 -22.21 11.06 -11.61
N LYS A 220 -22.06 11.24 -12.92
CA LYS A 220 -22.61 10.35 -13.94
C LYS A 220 -21.74 10.43 -15.18
N ASP A 221 -20.78 9.52 -15.33
CA ASP A 221 -20.38 9.10 -16.68
C ASP A 221 -19.81 7.68 -16.62
N ASP A 222 -20.33 6.87 -17.56
CA ASP A 222 -20.04 5.49 -17.90
C ASP A 222 -19.52 4.59 -16.79
N ARG A 223 -20.48 3.88 -16.18
CA ARG A 223 -20.18 2.64 -15.45
C ARG A 223 -19.46 1.70 -16.42
N LEU A 224 -18.13 1.65 -16.34
CA LEU A 224 -17.37 0.52 -16.86
C LEU A 224 -17.95 -0.76 -16.22
N PRO A 225 -17.85 -1.93 -16.86
CA PRO A 225 -18.28 -3.18 -16.24
C PRO A 225 -17.47 -3.44 -14.97
N SER A 226 -18.15 -3.90 -13.92
CA SER A 226 -17.54 -4.27 -12.65
C SER A 226 -16.75 -5.56 -12.78
N SER A 227 -15.83 -5.74 -11.84
CA SER A 227 -15.20 -6.98 -11.43
C SER A 227 -13.85 -7.35 -12.06
N VAL A 228 -12.93 -7.57 -11.14
CA VAL A 228 -11.69 -8.33 -11.28
C VAL A 228 -12.01 -9.85 -11.25
N PHE A 229 -13.29 -10.26 -11.14
CA PHE A 229 -13.69 -11.65 -10.79
C PHE A 229 -15.03 -12.18 -11.37
N GLU A 230 -15.65 -11.61 -12.39
CA GLU A 230 -16.89 -12.20 -12.98
C GLU A 230 -16.60 -13.32 -14.00
N ARG A 231 -17.30 -14.46 -13.82
CA ARG A 231 -17.42 -15.54 -14.81
C ARG A 231 -18.14 -15.05 -16.06
N PRO A 232 -17.85 -15.63 -17.25
CA PRO A 232 -18.29 -15.06 -18.50
C PRO A 232 -19.76 -15.37 -18.78
N SER A 233 -20.57 -14.32 -19.02
CA SER A 233 -21.79 -14.44 -19.81
C SER A 233 -21.99 -13.24 -20.73
N SER A 234 -21.66 -13.47 -22.01
CA SER A 234 -22.24 -12.88 -23.23
C SER A 234 -22.35 -11.35 -23.41
N ALA A 235 -21.29 -10.59 -23.09
CA ALA A 235 -21.03 -9.25 -23.64
C ALA A 235 -19.58 -9.12 -24.21
N ALA A 236 -19.06 -10.24 -24.72
CA ALA A 236 -17.63 -10.50 -24.83
C ALA A 236 -16.86 -9.66 -25.87
N SER A 237 -17.50 -9.16 -26.95
CA SER A 237 -16.73 -8.58 -28.07
C SER A 237 -16.24 -7.14 -27.86
N THR A 238 -16.94 -6.33 -27.06
CA THR A 238 -16.46 -4.98 -26.65
C THR A 238 -15.66 -5.02 -25.36
N LEU A 239 -15.92 -5.99 -24.46
CA LEU A 239 -15.10 -6.21 -23.26
C LEU A 239 -13.72 -6.79 -23.58
N GLU A 240 -13.59 -7.81 -24.42
CA GLU A 240 -12.27 -8.40 -24.73
C GLU A 240 -11.29 -7.39 -25.35
N MET A 241 -11.77 -6.39 -26.11
CA MET A 241 -10.92 -5.32 -26.63
C MET A 241 -10.51 -4.30 -25.55
N ASN A 242 -11.43 -3.91 -24.64
CA ASN A 242 -11.11 -2.99 -23.53
C ASN A 242 -10.17 -3.62 -22.48
N TYR A 243 -10.04 -4.95 -22.40
CA TYR A 243 -9.21 -5.62 -21.39
C TYR A 243 -7.84 -6.09 -21.92
N ARG A 244 -7.54 -5.95 -23.21
CA ARG A 244 -6.21 -6.32 -23.76
C ARG A 244 -5.05 -5.48 -23.20
N THR A 245 -5.34 -4.24 -22.79
CA THR A 245 -4.37 -3.27 -22.26
C THR A 245 -4.50 -3.08 -20.75
N LYS A 246 -5.38 -3.84 -20.08
CA LYS A 246 -5.63 -3.67 -18.65
C LYS A 246 -4.39 -4.07 -17.85
N ILE A 247 -3.88 -3.12 -17.06
CA ILE A 247 -2.88 -3.39 -16.02
C ILE A 247 -3.53 -3.13 -14.66
N SER A 248 -3.41 -4.08 -13.74
CA SER A 248 -3.91 -3.95 -12.37
C SER A 248 -2.74 -3.94 -11.39
N VAL A 249 -2.65 -2.89 -10.58
CA VAL A 249 -1.61 -2.70 -9.57
C VAL A 249 -2.25 -2.78 -8.18
N ASN A 250 -1.82 -3.74 -7.36
CA ASN A 250 -2.22 -3.80 -5.95
C ASN A 250 -1.40 -2.77 -5.16
N ILE A 251 -2.01 -1.60 -4.92
CA ILE A 251 -1.35 -0.45 -4.30
C ILE A 251 -1.12 -0.63 -2.80
N SER A 252 -2.00 -1.38 -2.13
CA SER A 252 -1.81 -1.74 -0.73
C SER A 252 -0.65 -2.71 -0.55
N LEU A 253 -0.51 -3.68 -1.46
CA LEU A 253 0.63 -4.60 -1.49
C LEU A 253 1.94 -3.86 -1.77
N ALA A 254 1.97 -2.92 -2.72
CA ALA A 254 3.17 -2.12 -2.99
C ALA A 254 3.66 -1.36 -1.74
N ALA A 255 2.74 -0.73 -0.99
CA ALA A 255 3.07 -0.04 0.24
C ALA A 255 3.53 -0.98 1.37
N ARG A 256 2.94 -2.18 1.47
CA ARG A 256 3.42 -3.22 2.39
C ARG A 256 4.86 -3.63 2.03
N ILE A 257 5.15 -3.84 0.74
CA ILE A 257 6.47 -4.29 0.25
C ILE A 257 7.55 -3.30 0.63
N MET A 258 7.30 -2.04 0.34
CA MET A 258 8.22 -0.98 0.70
C MET A 258 8.46 -0.96 2.23
N LYS A 259 7.39 -1.04 3.03
CA LYS A 259 7.51 -1.02 4.49
C LYS A 259 8.27 -2.23 5.02
N ARG A 260 7.97 -3.46 4.56
CA ARG A 260 8.68 -4.67 5.02
C ARG A 260 10.18 -4.57 4.78
N ARG A 261 10.58 -4.15 3.58
CA ARG A 261 12.01 -3.97 3.25
C ARG A 261 12.65 -2.88 4.09
N ALA A 262 11.97 -1.75 4.27
CA ALA A 262 12.45 -0.68 5.15
C ALA A 262 12.62 -1.11 6.62
N LEU A 263 11.86 -2.12 7.06
CA LEU A 263 12.00 -2.74 8.38
C LEU A 263 13.04 -3.88 8.42
N GLY A 264 13.79 -4.12 7.33
CA GLY A 264 14.76 -5.21 7.20
C GLY A 264 14.12 -6.61 7.09
N LEU A 265 12.82 -6.69 6.83
CA LEU A 265 12.09 -7.95 6.71
C LEU A 265 12.20 -8.50 5.29
N ARG A 266 12.27 -9.83 5.19
CA ARG A 266 12.33 -10.50 3.89
C ARG A 266 11.02 -10.36 3.13
N VAL A 267 11.15 -10.11 1.84
CA VAL A 267 10.08 -10.13 0.84
C VAL A 267 10.37 -11.29 -0.10
N ARG A 268 9.42 -12.22 -0.24
CA ARG A 268 9.55 -13.28 -1.24
C ARG A 268 9.22 -12.67 -2.59
N SER A 269 10.05 -12.94 -3.60
CA SER A 269 9.73 -12.61 -4.99
C SER A 269 8.77 -13.66 -5.55
N ALA A 270 7.87 -13.27 -6.48
CA ALA A 270 6.88 -14.15 -7.09
C ALA A 270 7.48 -15.41 -7.76
N ASN A 271 8.78 -15.34 -8.08
CA ASN A 271 9.54 -16.38 -8.76
C ASN A 271 10.42 -17.22 -7.81
N ALA A 272 10.36 -17.01 -6.49
CA ALA A 272 11.11 -17.83 -5.56
C ALA A 272 10.45 -19.22 -5.45
N PRO A 273 11.18 -20.33 -5.69
CA PRO A 273 10.63 -21.66 -5.51
C PRO A 273 10.18 -21.82 -4.06
N ARG A 274 8.95 -22.35 -3.87
CA ARG A 274 8.46 -22.66 -2.53
C ARG A 274 9.43 -23.66 -1.88
N PRO A 275 10.00 -23.36 -0.70
CA PRO A 275 10.64 -24.41 0.05
C PRO A 275 9.54 -25.39 0.46
N TRP A 276 9.75 -26.63 0.02
CA TRP A 276 8.96 -27.83 0.28
C TRP A 276 8.50 -27.92 1.73
#